data_AF-A0A6S6T3V3-F1
#
_entry.id   AF-A0A6S6T3V3-F1
#
_cell.length_a   1.000
_cell.length_b   1.000
_cell.length_c   1.000
_cell.angle_alpha   90.00
_cell.angle_beta   90.00
_cell.angle_gamma   90.00
#
_symmetry.space_group_name_H-M   'P 1'
#
loop_
_entity.id
_entity.type
_entity.pdbx_description
1 polymer ?
#
loop_
_entity_poly.entity_id
_entity_poly.type
_entity_poly.pdbx_seq_one_letter_code
_entity_poly.pdbx_strand_id
1 'polypeptide(L)'
;MIRLFKVSGHSLFPLFQDGERVFCIKIFNFTKLKISNIVVFNKEPHGLMIKQIKAIDKEAHDKKSYFVQGTDAFSIDSRDFGSIERESIKYKVLFKF
;
A
#
# COMPACT_ATOMS: atom_id res chain seq x y z
N MET A 1 7.45 1.83 -15.27
CA MET A 1 6.13 2.19 -15.85
C MET A 1 5.35 3.01 -14.83
N ILE A 2 4.76 4.12 -15.25
CA ILE A 2 3.92 5.00 -14.43
C ILE A 2 2.45 4.62 -14.59
N ARG A 3 1.61 4.93 -13.60
CA ARG A 3 0.15 4.71 -13.67
C ARG A 3 -0.59 5.73 -12.81
N LEU A 4 -1.73 6.18 -13.31
CA LEU A 4 -2.69 6.98 -12.55
C LEU A 4 -3.80 6.08 -12.02
N PHE A 5 -4.16 6.27 -10.75
CA PHE A 5 -5.33 5.64 -10.14
C PHE A 5 -6.25 6.70 -9.57
N LYS A 6 -7.55 6.43 -9.57
CA LYS A 6 -8.55 7.14 -8.77
C LYS A 6 -8.73 6.36 -7.47
N VAL A 7 -8.56 7.02 -6.32
CA VAL A 7 -8.82 6.43 -5.00
C VAL A 7 -10.31 6.18 -4.85
N SER A 8 -10.65 5.04 -4.26
CA SER A 8 -12.02 4.66 -3.92
C SER A 8 -12.08 4.30 -2.44
N GLY A 9 -13.07 4.84 -1.72
CA GLY A 9 -13.30 4.64 -0.30
C GLY A 9 -12.46 5.54 0.62
N HIS A 10 -12.62 5.33 1.93
CA HIS A 10 -12.13 6.25 2.97
C HIS A 10 -11.01 5.68 3.84
N SER A 11 -10.43 4.53 3.48
CA SER A 11 -9.41 3.84 4.28
C SER A 11 -8.21 4.70 4.70
N LEU A 12 -7.88 5.71 3.91
CA LEU A 12 -6.76 6.61 4.15
C LEU A 12 -7.21 8.05 4.44
N PHE A 13 -8.47 8.31 4.79
CA PHE A 13 -8.91 9.64 5.20
C PHE A 13 -8.23 10.05 6.51
N PRO A 14 -7.80 11.32 6.70
CA PRO A 14 -7.86 12.46 5.75
C PRO A 14 -6.67 12.56 4.79
N LEU A 15 -5.70 11.64 4.87
CA LEU A 15 -4.50 11.65 4.04
C LEU A 15 -4.81 11.48 2.54
N PHE A 16 -5.82 10.68 2.21
CA PHE A 16 -6.38 10.56 0.86
C PHE A 16 -7.90 10.63 0.91
N GLN A 17 -8.49 11.27 -0.09
CA GLN A 17 -9.94 11.42 -0.21
C GLN A 17 -10.51 10.50 -1.28
N ASP A 18 -11.77 10.11 -1.12
CA ASP A 18 -12.48 9.39 -2.18
C ASP A 18 -12.50 10.23 -3.46
N GLY A 19 -12.18 9.60 -4.58
CA GLY A 19 -12.09 10.24 -5.87
C GLY A 19 -10.81 11.03 -6.16
N GLU A 20 -9.92 11.22 -5.18
CA GLU A 20 -8.60 11.82 -5.39
C GLU A 20 -7.76 10.97 -6.36
N ARG A 21 -6.94 11.61 -7.19
CA ARG A 21 -6.09 10.89 -8.14
C ARG A 21 -4.67 10.78 -7.58
N VAL A 22 -4.03 9.66 -7.86
CA VAL A 22 -2.67 9.39 -7.39
C VAL A 22 -1.75 8.98 -8.54
N PHE A 23 -0.56 9.58 -8.56
CA PHE A 23 0.50 9.22 -9.47
C PHE A 23 1.39 8.14 -8.86
N CYS A 24 1.48 7.01 -9.55
CA CYS A 24 2.14 5.82 -9.06
C CYS A 24 3.24 5.34 -10.00
N ILE A 25 4.30 4.78 -9.43
CA ILE A 25 5.32 4.03 -10.18
C ILE A 25 5.18 2.54 -9.91
N LYS A 26 5.29 1.72 -10.96
CA LYS A 26 5.40 0.27 -10.82
C LYS A 26 6.68 -0.04 -10.07
N ILE A 27 6.59 -0.91 -9.06
CA ILE A 27 7.76 -1.30 -8.29
C ILE A 27 8.42 -2.54 -8.89
N PHE A 28 9.75 -2.59 -8.80
CA PHE A 28 10.61 -3.70 -9.22
C PHE A 28 11.42 -4.20 -8.02
N ASN A 29 12.14 -5.32 -8.13
CA ASN A 29 12.86 -5.92 -6.99
C ASN A 29 13.84 -4.94 -6.30
N PHE A 30 14.44 -4.03 -7.08
CA PHE A 30 15.36 -2.99 -6.57
C PHE A 30 14.66 -1.76 -5.98
N THR A 31 13.33 -1.61 -6.14
CA THR A 31 12.60 -0.46 -5.60
C THR A 31 12.56 -0.52 -4.08
N LYS A 32 13.26 0.43 -3.43
CA LYS A 32 13.31 0.55 -1.97
C LYS A 32 11.98 1.07 -1.42
N LEU A 33 11.25 0.17 -0.76
CA LEU A 33 10.09 0.52 0.06
C LEU A 33 10.55 0.89 1.47
N LYS A 34 9.92 1.92 2.05
CA LYS A 34 10.24 2.45 3.38
C LYS A 34 8.95 2.63 4.18
N ILE A 35 9.09 2.71 5.50
CA ILE A 35 8.02 3.18 6.39
C ILE A 35 7.47 4.52 5.87
N SER A 36 6.17 4.72 6.07
CA SER A 36 5.38 5.86 5.61
C SER A 36 5.13 5.93 4.10
N ASN A 37 5.73 5.06 3.28
CA ASN A 37 5.39 4.99 1.87
C ASN A 37 3.94 4.51 1.70
N ILE A 38 3.23 5.15 0.77
CA ILE A 38 1.89 4.74 0.36
C ILE A 38 2.03 3.81 -0.84
N VAL A 39 1.40 2.65 -0.75
CA VAL A 39 1.56 1.57 -1.73
C VAL A 39 0.22 1.04 -2.18
N VAL A 40 0.21 0.57 -3.42
CA VAL A 40 -0.92 -0.13 -4.04
C VAL A 40 -0.54 -1.60 -4.19
N PHE A 41 -1.36 -2.50 -3.66
CA PHE A 41 -1.11 -3.94 -3.61
C PHE A 41 -2.39 -4.72 -3.88
N ASN A 42 -2.26 -5.98 -4.30
CA ASN A 42 -3.42 -6.88 -4.42
C ASN A 42 -3.54 -7.73 -3.15
N LYS A 43 -4.75 -7.86 -2.61
CA LYS A 43 -5.06 -8.74 -1.47
C LYS A 43 -6.40 -9.41 -1.71
N GLU A 44 -6.40 -10.72 -1.85
CA GLU A 44 -7.66 -11.48 -1.93
C GLU A 44 -8.33 -11.54 -0.55
N PRO A 45 -9.67 -11.49 -0.47
CA PRO A 45 -10.64 -11.33 -1.57
C PRO A 45 -10.94 -9.86 -1.93
N HIS A 46 -10.21 -8.90 -1.34
CA HIS A 46 -10.49 -7.46 -1.44
C HIS A 46 -10.03 -6.81 -2.75
N GLY A 47 -9.19 -7.47 -3.55
CA GLY A 47 -8.63 -6.96 -4.78
C GLY A 47 -7.54 -5.89 -4.55
N LEU A 48 -7.56 -4.84 -5.37
CA LEU A 48 -6.53 -3.79 -5.35
C LEU A 48 -6.78 -2.77 -4.23
N MET A 49 -5.82 -2.62 -3.33
CA MET A 49 -5.92 -1.77 -2.14
C MET A 49 -4.80 -0.72 -2.10
N ILE A 50 -5.04 0.39 -1.39
CA ILE A 50 -4.06 1.45 -1.12
C ILE A 50 -3.94 1.66 0.40
N LYS A 51 -2.72 1.57 0.94
CA LYS A 51 -2.42 1.73 2.38
C LYS A 51 -1.04 2.32 2.62
N GLN A 52 -0.76 2.73 3.86
CA GLN A 52 0.56 3.20 4.29
C GLN A 52 1.36 2.05 4.92
N ILE A 53 2.64 1.91 4.57
CA ILE A 53 3.56 1.01 5.28
C ILE A 53 3.85 1.58 6.67
N LYS A 54 3.52 0.82 7.72
CA LYS A 54 3.78 1.17 9.12
C LYS A 54 4.99 0.44 9.70
N ALA A 55 5.20 -0.82 9.31
CA ALA A 55 6.38 -1.58 9.70
C ALA A 55 6.91 -2.41 8.52
N ILE A 56 8.19 -2.77 8.59
CA ILE A 56 8.86 -3.64 7.62
C ILE A 56 9.59 -4.69 8.45
N ASP A 57 9.13 -5.92 8.34
CA ASP A 57 9.71 -7.04 9.06
C ASP A 57 10.63 -7.81 8.12
N LYS A 58 11.73 -8.31 8.68
CA LYS A 58 12.60 -9.25 8.00
C LYS A 58 12.21 -10.65 8.47
N GLU A 59 11.83 -11.50 7.55
CA GLU A 59 11.55 -12.91 7.81
C GLU A 59 12.80 -13.75 7.62
N ALA A 60 12.70 -15.03 8.00
CA ALA A 60 13.71 -16.02 7.67
C ALA A 60 13.92 -16.08 6.16
N HIS A 61 15.18 -16.30 5.73
CA HIS A 61 15.58 -16.35 4.32
C HIS A 61 15.49 -15.02 3.54
N ASP A 62 15.74 -13.88 4.21
CA ASP A 62 15.84 -12.54 3.60
C ASP A 62 14.58 -12.03 2.89
N LYS A 63 13.43 -12.69 3.10
CA LYS A 63 12.14 -12.19 2.65
C LYS A 63 11.70 -11.02 3.54
N LYS A 64 11.12 -9.99 2.92
CA LYS A 64 10.56 -8.84 3.63
C LYS A 64 9.05 -8.89 3.59
N SER A 65 8.43 -8.77 4.74
CA SER A 65 7.01 -8.52 4.86
C SER A 65 6.75 -7.09 5.33
N TYR A 66 5.58 -6.59 4.97
CA TYR A 66 5.20 -5.19 5.14
C TYR A 66 3.89 -5.13 5.90
N PHE A 67 3.92 -4.52 7.08
CA PHE A 67 2.70 -4.20 7.80
C PHE A 67 2.13 -2.91 7.22
N VAL A 68 0.95 -2.99 6.59
CA VAL A 68 0.29 -1.85 5.95
C VAL A 68 -0.99 -1.49 6.69
N GLN A 69 -1.25 -0.20 6.86
CA GLN A 69 -2.39 0.29 7.61
C GLN A 69 -3.06 1.48 6.93
N GLY A 70 -4.38 1.57 7.06
CA GLY A 70 -5.10 2.80 6.78
C GLY A 70 -4.91 3.83 7.90
N THR A 71 -5.41 5.04 7.68
CA THR A 71 -5.51 6.06 8.74
C THR A 71 -6.90 6.10 9.36
N ASP A 72 -7.91 5.59 8.64
CA ASP A 72 -9.27 5.48 9.14
C ASP A 72 -9.42 4.27 10.09
N ALA A 73 -10.24 4.42 11.12
CA ALA A 73 -10.44 3.41 12.15
C ALA A 73 -11.05 2.11 11.58
N PHE A 74 -11.92 2.23 10.57
CA PHE A 74 -12.61 1.10 9.92
C PHE A 74 -11.86 0.57 8.68
N SER A 75 -10.61 0.98 8.49
CA SER A 75 -9.75 0.47 7.43
C SER A 75 -9.50 -1.04 7.60
N ILE A 76 -9.92 -1.83 6.60
CA ILE A 76 -9.47 -3.23 6.44
C ILE A 76 -8.00 -3.21 6.00
N ASP A 77 -7.09 -3.72 6.83
CA ASP A 77 -5.64 -3.66 6.60
C ASP A 77 -4.85 -4.77 7.34
N SER A 78 -3.54 -4.61 7.55
CA SER A 78 -2.72 -5.63 8.19
C SER A 78 -3.12 -5.97 9.62
N ARG A 79 -3.93 -5.13 10.28
CA ARG A 79 -4.55 -5.47 11.57
C ARG A 79 -5.56 -6.62 11.44
N ASP A 80 -6.20 -6.75 10.28
CA ASP A 80 -7.20 -7.77 9.99
C ASP A 80 -6.59 -9.00 9.31
N PHE A 81 -5.65 -8.78 8.39
CA PHE A 81 -5.16 -9.84 7.50
C PHE A 81 -3.65 -10.12 7.59
N GLY A 82 -2.94 -9.51 8.54
CA GLY A 82 -1.50 -9.65 8.74
C GLY A 82 -0.63 -8.86 7.77
N SER A 83 0.69 -9.00 7.89
CA SER A 83 1.65 -8.38 6.98
C SER A 83 1.53 -8.94 5.55
N ILE A 84 1.93 -8.15 4.55
CA ILE A 84 1.90 -8.54 3.14
C ILE A 84 3.31 -8.77 2.59
N GLU A 85 3.43 -9.72 1.67
CA GLU A 85 4.68 -9.99 0.97
C GLU A 85 4.99 -8.91 -0.07
N ARG A 86 6.28 -8.76 -0.40
CA ARG A 86 6.78 -7.76 -1.35
C ARG A 86 6.16 -7.88 -2.74
N GLU A 87 5.84 -9.12 -3.14
CA GLU A 87 5.33 -9.53 -4.43
C GLU A 87 3.87 -9.10 -4.65
N SER A 88 3.12 -8.95 -3.56
CA SER A 88 1.74 -8.44 -3.57
C SER A 88 1.69 -6.95 -3.93
N ILE A 89 2.75 -6.20 -3.59
CA ILE A 89 2.85 -4.77 -3.80
C ILE A 89 3.17 -4.50 -5.28
N LYS A 90 2.32 -3.73 -5.95
CA LYS A 90 2.40 -3.48 -7.41
C LYS A 90 2.91 -2.09 -7.73
N TYR A 91 2.50 -1.10 -6.94
CA TYR A 91 2.88 0.29 -7.16
C TYR A 91 3.21 1.02 -5.85
N LYS A 92 4.03 2.05 -5.96
CA LYS A 92 4.27 3.05 -4.92
C LYS A 92 3.72 4.39 -5.39
N VAL A 93 2.95 5.05 -4.54
CA VAL A 93 2.44 6.41 -4.79
C VAL A 93 3.58 7.40 -4.60
N LEU A 94 3.69 8.37 -5.51
CA LEU A 94 4.65 9.47 -5.41
C LEU A 94 4.00 10.78 -4.96
N PHE A 95 2.83 11.11 -5.52
CA PHE A 95 2.06 12.31 -5.16
C PHE A 95 0.59 12.13 -5.55
N LYS A 96 -0.26 12.99 -5.00
CA LYS A 96 -1.72 13.01 -5.15
C LYS A 96 -2.18 14.37 -5.66
N PHE A 97 -3.31 14.42 -6.37
CA PHE A 97 -3.87 15.62 -6.99
C PHE A 97 -5.36 15.47 -7.31
#